data_AF-A0A814MWS0-F1
#
_entry.id   AF-A0A814MWS0-F1
#
_cell.length_a   1.000
_cell.length_b   1.000
_cell.length_c   1.000
_cell.angle_alpha   90.00
_cell.angle_beta   90.00
_cell.angle_gamma   90.00
#
_symmetry.space_group_name_H-M   'P 1'
#
loop_
_entity.id
_entity.type
_entity.pdbx_description
1 polymer ?
#
loop_
_entity_poly.entity_id
_entity_poly.type
_entity_poly.pdbx_seq_one_letter_code
_entity_poly.pdbx_strand_id
1 'polypeptide(L)'
;MNIASGIPKFCPLEMIQQEGNPYVQDDTMVIKVMTDFDDMPKTLLPYALSLNPGLPTHVQQAMIKQEAERRSQQQSGEQLQMSPK
;
A
#
# COMPACT_ATOMS: atom_id res chain seq x y z
N MET A 1 -16.81 -1.42 -6.46
CA MET A 1 -16.64 0.04 -6.53
C MET A 1 -15.66 0.41 -5.43
N ASN A 2 -14.51 0.99 -5.75
CA ASN A 2 -13.59 1.52 -4.73
C ASN A 2 -14.21 2.84 -4.25
N ILE A 3 -14.69 2.87 -3.01
CA ILE A 3 -15.32 4.06 -2.42
C ILE A 3 -14.22 4.86 -1.73
N ALA A 4 -14.19 6.17 -1.94
CA ALA A 4 -13.24 7.03 -1.24
C ALA A 4 -13.45 6.93 0.27
N SER A 5 -12.41 6.46 0.98
CA SER A 5 -12.40 6.36 2.44
C SER A 5 -11.53 7.48 3.01
N GLY A 6 -11.98 8.71 2.86
CA GLY A 6 -11.29 9.89 3.37
C GLY A 6 -11.59 10.19 4.84
N ILE A 7 -11.01 11.28 5.34
CA ILE A 7 -11.34 11.87 6.64
C ILE A 7 -12.13 13.15 6.36
N PRO A 8 -13.47 13.13 6.46
CA PRO A 8 -14.26 14.34 6.32
C PRO A 8 -13.82 15.37 7.37
N LYS A 9 -13.66 16.63 6.97
CA LYS A 9 -13.20 17.71 7.86
C LYS A 9 -11.81 17.47 8.48
N PHE A 10 -10.88 16.95 7.67
CA PHE A 10 -9.48 16.67 8.07
C PHE A 10 -8.76 17.87 8.72
N CYS A 11 -8.94 19.07 8.19
CA CYS A 11 -8.30 20.29 8.70
C CYS A 11 -9.31 21.46 8.65
N PRO A 12 -9.39 22.30 9.69
CA PRO A 12 -10.15 23.54 9.65
C PRO A 12 -9.67 24.46 8.52
N LEU A 13 -10.61 25.09 7.82
CA LEU A 13 -10.28 25.96 6.69
C LEU A 13 -9.50 27.20 7.16
N GLU A 14 -9.83 27.70 8.35
CA GLU A 14 -9.22 28.87 8.97
C GLU A 14 -7.71 28.67 9.18
N MET A 15 -7.27 27.44 9.49
CA MET A 15 -5.86 27.12 9.67
C MET A 15 -5.06 27.17 8.36
N ILE A 16 -5.73 26.94 7.23
CA ILE A 16 -5.12 26.94 5.89
C ILE A 16 -5.14 28.34 5.27
N GLN A 17 -6.18 29.13 5.58
CA GLN A 17 -6.37 30.47 5.03
C GLN A 17 -5.65 31.58 5.82
N GLN A 18 -5.22 31.31 7.05
CA GLN A 18 -4.48 32.28 7.84
C GLN A 18 -3.19 32.71 7.14
N GLU A 19 -2.96 34.01 7.02
CA GLU A 19 -1.73 34.55 6.44
C GLU A 19 -0.50 34.13 7.28
N GLY A 20 0.56 33.67 6.60
CA GLY A 20 1.77 33.18 7.26
C GLY A 20 1.63 31.83 7.96
N ASN A 21 0.59 31.04 7.64
CA ASN A 21 0.46 29.68 8.17
C ASN A 21 1.59 28.76 7.65
N PRO A 22 2.00 27.75 8.43
CA PRO A 22 3.09 26.86 8.02
C PRO A 22 2.67 25.79 6.99
N TYR A 23 1.38 25.64 6.69
CA TYR A 23 0.84 24.57 5.85
C TYR A 23 0.77 24.94 4.37
N VAL A 24 0.75 26.24 4.04
CA VAL A 24 0.74 26.77 2.69
C VAL A 24 1.93 27.70 2.50
N GLN A 25 2.81 27.37 1.56
CA GLN A 25 3.95 28.19 1.16
C GLN A 25 3.93 28.31 -0.36
N ASP A 26 4.12 29.52 -0.90
CA ASP A 26 4.11 29.78 -2.34
C ASP A 26 2.88 29.17 -3.07
N ASP A 27 1.68 29.41 -2.51
CA ASP A 27 0.40 28.88 -3.01
C ASP A 27 0.36 27.34 -3.13
N THR A 28 1.19 26.64 -2.34
CA THR A 28 1.37 25.18 -2.41
C THR A 28 1.17 24.53 -1.04
N MET A 29 0.45 23.41 -1.02
CA MET A 29 0.28 22.53 0.15
C MET A 29 0.77 21.12 -0.17
N VAL A 30 1.42 20.47 0.79
CA VAL A 30 1.89 19.08 0.67
C VAL A 30 1.07 18.16 1.57
N ILE A 31 0.46 17.13 0.97
CA ILE A 31 -0.29 16.08 1.69
C ILE A 31 0.47 14.77 1.56
N LYS A 32 0.79 14.14 2.69
CA LYS A 32 1.46 12.82 2.73
C LYS A 32 0.46 11.73 3.08
N VAL A 33 0.27 10.77 2.17
CA VAL A 33 -0.52 9.56 2.41
C VAL A 33 0.42 8.41 2.76
N MET A 34 0.14 7.71 3.85
CA MET A 34 0.91 6.53 4.27
C MET A 34 -0.01 5.32 4.25
N THR A 35 0.44 4.25 3.60
CA THR A 35 -0.25 2.96 3.62
C THR A 35 0.58 2.02 4.49
N ASP A 36 -0.07 1.42 5.48
CA ASP A 36 0.55 0.41 6.32
C ASP A 36 0.58 -0.93 5.58
N PHE A 37 1.75 -1.56 5.59
CA PHE A 37 2.00 -2.85 4.97
C PHE A 37 2.65 -3.84 5.94
N ASP A 38 2.66 -3.58 7.25
CA ASP A 38 3.34 -4.44 8.23
C ASP A 38 2.78 -5.88 8.23
N ASP A 39 1.49 -6.05 7.93
CA ASP A 39 0.84 -7.36 7.79
C ASP A 39 1.17 -8.07 6.45
N MET A 40 1.88 -7.42 5.53
CA MET A 40 2.26 -7.97 4.23
C MET A 40 3.76 -8.32 4.20
N PRO A 41 4.15 -9.54 3.79
CA PRO A 41 5.54 -9.85 3.53
C PRO A 41 6.16 -8.84 2.55
N LYS A 42 7.25 -8.18 2.95
CA LYS A 42 7.92 -7.13 2.14
C LYS A 42 8.30 -7.59 0.73
N THR A 43 8.56 -8.88 0.56
CA THR A 43 8.86 -9.50 -0.73
C THR A 43 7.70 -9.45 -1.72
N LEU A 44 6.45 -9.35 -1.23
CA LEU A 44 5.24 -9.27 -2.04
C LEU A 44 4.87 -7.84 -2.45
N LEU A 45 5.45 -6.82 -1.83
CA LEU A 45 5.12 -5.43 -2.11
C LEU A 45 5.26 -5.03 -3.58
N PRO A 46 6.34 -5.40 -4.31
CA PRO A 46 6.44 -5.07 -5.73
C PRO A 46 5.31 -5.69 -6.57
N TYR A 47 4.83 -6.88 -6.19
CA TYR A 47 3.69 -7.52 -6.86
C TYR A 47 2.39 -6.79 -6.52
N ALA A 48 2.11 -6.56 -5.24
CA ALA A 48 0.89 -5.87 -4.82
C ALA A 48 0.78 -4.47 -5.43
N LEU A 49 1.89 -3.72 -5.52
CA LEU A 49 1.93 -2.37 -6.10
C LEU A 49 1.86 -2.35 -7.63
N SER A 50 2.09 -3.48 -8.32
CA SER A 50 1.97 -3.58 -9.79
C SER A 50 0.61 -4.10 -10.26
N LEU A 51 -0.27 -4.49 -9.32
CA LEU A 51 -1.64 -4.89 -9.65
C LEU A 51 -2.44 -3.71 -10.18
N ASN A 52 -3.32 -3.98 -11.14
CA ASN A 52 -4.21 -2.97 -11.69
C ASN A 52 -5.18 -2.47 -10.59
N PRO A 53 -5.10 -1.19 -10.19
CA PRO A 53 -5.95 -0.65 -9.12
C PRO A 53 -7.44 -0.58 -9.51
N GLY A 54 -7.75 -0.68 -10.80
CA GLY A 54 -9.12 -0.75 -11.32
C GLY A 54 -9.80 -2.10 -11.11
N LEU A 55 -9.07 -3.14 -10.70
CA LEU A 55 -9.67 -4.42 -10.35
C LEU A 55 -10.48 -4.30 -9.05
N PRO A 56 -11.56 -5.07 -8.88
CA PRO A 56 -12.24 -5.15 -7.58
C PRO A 56 -11.29 -5.59 -6.46
N THR A 57 -11.44 -5.03 -5.27
CA THR A 57 -10.56 -5.31 -4.11
C THR A 57 -10.41 -6.81 -3.81
N HIS A 58 -11.51 -7.58 -3.87
CA HIS A 58 -11.47 -9.01 -3.64
C HIS A 58 -10.64 -9.78 -4.69
N VAL A 59 -10.61 -9.29 -5.94
CA VAL A 59 -9.77 -9.86 -7.01
C VAL A 59 -8.30 -9.55 -6.74
N GLN A 60 -7.97 -8.30 -6.40
CA GLN A 60 -6.60 -7.92 -6.04
C GLN A 60 -6.10 -8.75 -4.85
N GLN A 61 -6.92 -8.90 -3.80
CA GLN A 61 -6.57 -9.71 -2.62
C GLN A 61 -6.38 -11.19 -2.96
N ALA A 62 -7.23 -11.76 -3.82
CA ALA A 62 -7.08 -13.14 -4.27
C ALA A 62 -5.76 -13.35 -5.04
N MET A 63 -5.40 -12.42 -5.92
CA MET A 63 -4.13 -12.47 -6.66
C MET A 63 -2.91 -12.33 -5.73
N ILE A 64 -2.95 -11.41 -4.76
CA ILE A 64 -1.89 -11.25 -3.75
C ILE A 64 -1.71 -12.55 -2.95
N LYS A 65 -2.82 -13.17 -2.52
CA LYS A 65 -2.79 -14.42 -1.77
C LYS A 65 -2.20 -15.57 -2.58
N GLN A 66 -2.59 -15.71 -3.84
CA GLN A 66 -2.04 -16.74 -4.74
C GLN A 66 -0.53 -16.55 -4.95
N GLU A 67 -0.08 -15.31 -5.13
CA GLU A 67 1.35 -15.02 -5.27
C GLU A 67 2.12 -15.30 -3.97
N ALA A 68 1.53 -15.01 -2.80
CA ALA A 68 2.11 -15.37 -1.51
C ALA A 68 2.33 -16.88 -1.39
N GLU A 69 1.30 -17.67 -1.69
CA GLU A 69 1.35 -19.14 -1.65
C GLU A 69 2.39 -19.69 -2.64
N ARG A 70 2.42 -19.17 -3.87
CA ARG A 70 3.40 -19.56 -4.90
C ARG A 70 4.84 -19.38 -4.43
N ARG A 71 5.14 -18.28 -3.74
CA ARG A 71 6.50 -18.00 -3.23
C ARG A 71 6.88 -18.85 -2.04
N SER A 72 5.94 -19.13 -1.13
CA SER A 72 6.18 -20.05 0.00
C SER A 72 6.51 -21.48 -0.48
N GLN A 73 5.89 -21.93 -1.57
CA GLN A 73 6.18 -23.23 -2.18
C GLN A 73 7.56 -23.29 -2.86
N GLN A 74 8.01 -22.19 -3.46
CA GLN A 74 9.35 -22.11 -4.07
C GLN A 74 10.46 -22.16 -3.02
N GLN A 75 10.31 -21.42 -1.91
CA GLN A 75 11.30 -21.40 -0.83
C GLN A 75 11.45 -22.77 -0.12
N SER A 76 10.37 -23.52 0.02
CA SER A 76 10.40 -24.86 0.61
C SER A 76 11.02 -25.90 -0.35
N GLY A 77 10.80 -25.77 -1.66
CA GLY A 77 11.41 -26.63 -2.67
C GLY A 77 12.93 -26.48 -2.81
N GLU A 78 13.46 -25.27 -2.63
CA GLU A 78 14.90 -24.98 -2.69
C GLU A 78 15.66 -25.50 -1.45
N GLN A 79 15.04 -25.51 -0.27
CA GLN A 79 15.66 -26.05 0.96
C GLN A 79 15.83 -27.57 0.94
N LEU A 80 14.94 -28.30 0.28
CA LEU A 80 15.01 -29.77 0.16
C LEU A 80 16.11 -30.26 -0.79
N GLN A 81 16.61 -29.43 -1.70
CA GLN A 81 17.70 -29.79 -2.64
C GLN A 81 19.11 -29.51 -2.10
N MET A 82 19.23 -28.75 -1.01
CA MET A 82 20.52 -28.32 -0.44
C MET A 82 20.98 -29.15 0.78
N SER A 83 20.25 -30.22 1.13
CA SER A 83 20.68 -31.14 2.20
C SER A 83 21.70 -32.15 1.65
N PRO A 84 22.96 -32.19 2.16
CA PRO A 84 23.89 -33.25 1.81
C PRO A 84 23.37 -34.58 2.37
N LYS A 85 23.47 -35.64 1.58
CA LYS A 85 23.30 -37.03 2.04
C LYS A 85 24.40 -37.44 3.00
#